data_AF-A0A661S7C7-F1
#
_entry.id   AF-A0A661S7C7-F1
#
_cell.length_a   1.000
_cell.length_b   1.000
_cell.length_c   1.000
_cell.angle_alpha   90.00
_cell.angle_beta   90.00
_cell.angle_gamma   90.00
#
_symmetry.space_group_name_H-M   'P 1'
#
loop_
_entity.id
_entity.type
_entity.pdbx_description
1 polymer ?
#
loop_
_entity_poly.entity_id
_entity_poly.type
_entity_poly.pdbx_seq_one_letter_code
_entity_poly.pdbx_strand_id
1 'polypeptide(L)'
;MSLFHELDDADWAREELPIVYQMIGPKAVPALVRYLGEDSHGTFPRIAVTYSLERIGNAYPEAKEQCLVSLKEQLEYFRDNDPALNAFLIGHLTDLNALKLLPLIKQAFDNDSVD
;
A
#
# COMPACT_ATOMS: atom_id res chain seq x y z
N MET A 1 26.84 5.45 -6.03
CA MET A 1 25.81 6.50 -6.12
C MET A 1 24.52 5.92 -5.57
N SER A 2 24.25 6.13 -4.28
CA SER A 2 23.02 5.66 -3.64
C SER A 2 22.19 6.90 -3.32
N LEU A 3 21.37 7.33 -4.29
CA LEU A 3 20.44 8.46 -4.11
C LEU A 3 19.15 8.01 -3.38
N PHE A 4 18.99 6.71 -3.13
CA PHE A 4 17.72 6.14 -2.65
C PHE A 4 17.71 5.77 -1.17
N HIS A 5 18.86 5.71 -0.49
CA HIS A 5 18.90 5.48 0.97
C HIS A 5 18.54 6.73 1.79
N GLU A 6 18.44 7.91 1.16
CA GLU A 6 18.12 9.19 1.84
C GLU A 6 16.62 9.50 1.90
N LEU A 7 15.76 8.63 1.36
CA LEU A 7 14.31 8.86 1.35
C LEU A 7 13.56 8.20 2.51
N ASP A 8 14.22 7.34 3.30
CA ASP A 8 13.58 6.70 4.46
C ASP A 8 13.14 7.71 5.54
N ASP A 9 13.90 8.81 5.68
CA ASP A 9 13.63 9.90 6.63
C ASP A 9 12.99 11.14 5.99
N ALA A 10 12.69 11.09 4.69
CA ALA A 10 12.12 12.21 3.96
C ALA A 10 10.59 12.21 4.10
N ASP A 11 10.06 12.87 5.14
CA ASP A 11 8.60 12.99 5.35
C ASP A 11 7.87 13.51 4.09
N TRP A 12 8.51 14.39 3.32
CA TRP A 12 7.96 14.88 2.03
C TRP A 12 7.68 13.75 1.03
N ALA A 13 8.48 12.68 1.03
CA ALA A 13 8.33 11.59 0.08
C ALA A 13 7.05 10.78 0.34
N ARG A 14 6.60 10.71 1.61
CA ARG A 14 5.33 10.05 1.98
C ARG A 14 4.10 10.82 1.50
N GLU A 15 4.20 12.14 1.39
CA GLU A 15 3.08 12.99 0.98
C GLU A 15 3.06 13.23 -0.53
N GLU A 16 4.23 13.50 -1.13
CA GLU A 16 4.35 13.92 -2.53
C GLU A 16 4.42 12.76 -3.52
N LEU A 17 5.14 11.66 -3.21
CA LEU A 17 5.28 10.55 -4.16
C LEU A 17 3.93 9.89 -4.51
N PRO A 18 2.99 9.69 -3.58
CA PRO A 18 1.66 9.19 -3.92
C PRO A 18 0.90 10.08 -4.91
N ILE A 19 1.09 11.41 -4.81
CA ILE A 19 0.51 12.35 -5.77
C ILE A 19 1.18 12.18 -7.14
N VAL A 20 2.50 12.10 -7.18
CA VAL A 20 3.26 11.88 -8.43
C VAL A 20 2.86 10.57 -9.11
N TYR A 21 2.76 9.47 -8.36
CA TYR A 21 2.34 8.18 -8.91
C TYR A 21 0.89 8.19 -9.38
N GLN A 22 -0.01 8.88 -8.67
CA GLN A 22 -1.36 9.16 -9.16
C GLN A 22 -1.33 9.89 -10.50
N MET A 23 -0.50 10.92 -10.66
CA MET A 23 -0.38 11.65 -11.95
C MET A 23 0.17 10.78 -13.09
N ILE A 24 1.05 9.81 -12.80
CA ILE A 24 1.50 8.81 -13.79
C ILE A 24 0.37 7.84 -14.16
N GLY A 25 -0.48 7.51 -13.18
CA GLY A 25 -1.69 6.71 -13.38
C GLY A 25 -1.42 5.20 -13.48
N PRO A 26 -2.30 4.43 -14.15
CA PRO A 26 -2.29 2.96 -14.12
C PRO A 26 -0.97 2.31 -14.54
N LYS A 27 -0.16 2.99 -15.35
CA LYS A 27 1.15 2.48 -15.79
C LYS A 27 2.17 2.31 -14.65
N ALA A 28 1.99 3.01 -13.54
CA ALA A 28 2.86 2.88 -12.36
C ALA A 28 2.56 1.62 -11.53
N VAL A 29 1.34 1.09 -11.61
CA VAL A 29 0.85 0.02 -10.72
C VAL A 29 1.78 -1.21 -10.70
N PRO A 30 2.25 -1.77 -11.83
CA PRO A 30 3.12 -2.96 -11.79
C PRO A 30 4.44 -2.74 -11.04
N ALA A 31 5.03 -1.54 -11.15
CA ALA A 31 6.27 -1.23 -10.47
C ALA A 31 6.06 -1.04 -8.96
N LEU A 32 4.94 -0.40 -8.58
CA LEU A 32 4.52 -0.22 -7.20
C LEU A 32 4.23 -1.56 -6.51
N VAL A 33 3.47 -2.44 -7.16
CA VAL A 33 3.14 -3.77 -6.62
C VAL A 33 4.39 -4.61 -6.37
N ARG A 34 5.35 -4.59 -7.30
CA ARG A 34 6.64 -5.25 -7.10
C ARG A 34 7.39 -4.68 -5.89
N TYR A 35 7.45 -3.36 -5.77
CA TYR A 35 8.12 -2.72 -4.63
C TYR A 35 7.46 -3.09 -3.29
N LEU A 36 6.13 -3.13 -3.25
CA LEU A 36 5.34 -3.47 -2.05
C LEU A 36 5.63 -4.89 -1.55
N GLY A 37 5.80 -5.86 -2.46
CA GLY A 37 6.06 -7.26 -2.13
C GLY A 37 7.52 -7.59 -1.80
N GLU A 38 8.45 -6.64 -1.92
CA GLU A 38 9.85 -6.84 -1.57
C GLU A 38 10.09 -6.51 -0.09
N ASP A 39 10.08 -7.53 0.77
CA ASP A 39 10.24 -7.40 2.23
C ASP A 39 11.62 -6.86 2.67
N SER A 40 12.59 -6.77 1.75
CA SER A 40 13.87 -6.09 2.01
C SER A 40 13.73 -4.57 2.12
N HIS A 41 12.61 -3.98 1.70
CA HIS A 41 12.34 -2.55 1.85
C HIS A 41 11.78 -2.23 3.24
N GLY A 42 12.09 -1.03 3.73
CA GLY A 42 11.56 -0.54 5.00
C GLY A 42 10.03 -0.37 4.99
N THR A 43 9.42 -0.42 6.18
CA THR A 43 7.96 -0.29 6.38
C THR A 43 7.39 1.01 5.79
N PHE A 44 8.04 2.16 6.04
CA PHE A 44 7.51 3.46 5.60
C PHE A 44 7.45 3.66 4.08
N PRO A 45 8.50 3.32 3.29
CA PRO A 45 8.39 3.31 1.84
C PRO A 45 7.27 2.41 1.33
N ARG A 46 7.08 1.23 1.94
CA ARG A 46 5.98 0.32 1.58
C ARG A 46 4.61 0.93 1.87
N ILE A 47 4.45 1.63 2.99
CA ILE A 47 3.24 2.42 3.29
C ILE A 47 3.00 3.52 2.24
N ALA A 48 4.03 4.24 1.81
CA ALA A 48 3.88 5.25 0.74
C ALA A 48 3.41 4.61 -0.58
N VAL A 49 3.86 3.39 -0.86
CA VAL A 49 3.37 2.61 -2.00
C VAL A 49 1.90 2.21 -1.85
N THR A 50 1.45 1.78 -0.66
CA THR A 50 0.04 1.45 -0.45
C THR A 50 -0.86 2.67 -0.65
N TYR A 51 -0.41 3.85 -0.19
CA TYR A 51 -1.14 5.10 -0.42
C TYR A 51 -1.16 5.47 -1.91
N SER A 52 -0.05 5.27 -2.62
CA SER A 52 0.01 5.50 -4.08
C SER A 52 -1.01 4.63 -4.84
N LEU A 53 -1.15 3.36 -4.46
CA LEU A 53 -2.11 2.43 -5.07
C LEU A 53 -3.57 2.83 -4.79
N GLU A 54 -3.87 3.27 -3.57
CA GLU A 54 -5.19 3.82 -3.21
C GLU A 54 -5.54 5.03 -4.07
N ARG A 55 -4.64 6.01 -4.16
CA ARG A 55 -4.86 7.22 -4.96
C ARG A 55 -5.07 6.92 -6.43
N ILE A 56 -4.31 5.98 -7.00
CA ILE A 56 -4.50 5.52 -8.38
C ILE A 56 -5.86 4.83 -8.51
N GLY A 57 -6.22 3.92 -7.60
CA GLY A 57 -7.48 3.18 -7.66
C GLY A 57 -8.72 4.06 -7.52
N ASN A 58 -8.60 5.20 -6.82
CA ASN A 58 -9.67 6.19 -6.71
C ASN A 58 -9.74 7.15 -7.92
N ALA A 59 -8.61 7.49 -8.55
CA ALA A 59 -8.59 8.38 -9.71
C ALA A 59 -8.89 7.68 -11.05
N TYR A 60 -8.57 6.39 -11.18
CA TYR A 60 -8.64 5.64 -12.44
C TYR A 60 -9.51 4.38 -12.29
N PRO A 61 -10.79 4.40 -12.72
CA PRO A 61 -11.70 3.27 -12.58
C PRO A 61 -11.16 1.96 -13.18
N GLU A 62 -10.40 2.04 -14.28
CA GLU A 62 -9.79 0.90 -14.96
C GLU A 62 -8.67 0.22 -14.13
N ALA A 63 -8.06 0.94 -13.20
CA ALA A 63 -7.00 0.41 -12.33
C ALA A 63 -7.53 0.00 -10.94
N LYS A 64 -8.75 0.41 -10.58
CA LYS A 64 -9.31 0.21 -9.24
C LYS A 64 -9.25 -1.24 -8.78
N GLU A 65 -9.68 -2.17 -9.61
CA GLU A 65 -9.68 -3.60 -9.28
C GLU A 65 -8.25 -4.12 -9.06
N GLN A 66 -7.31 -3.73 -9.92
CA GLN A 66 -5.91 -4.15 -9.80
C GLN A 66 -5.26 -3.62 -8.50
N CYS A 67 -5.49 -2.34 -8.17
CA CYS A 67 -5.01 -1.76 -6.92
C CYS A 67 -5.61 -2.49 -5.70
N LEU A 68 -6.92 -2.75 -5.71
CA LEU A 68 -7.61 -3.46 -4.63
C LEU A 68 -7.06 -4.87 -4.44
N VAL A 69 -6.92 -5.64 -5.52
CA VAL A 69 -6.35 -6.99 -5.48
C VAL A 69 -4.93 -6.96 -4.91
N SER A 70 -4.09 -6.02 -5.33
CA SER A 70 -2.70 -5.94 -4.87
C SER A 70 -2.61 -5.61 -3.37
N LEU A 71 -3.42 -4.68 -2.88
CA LEU A 71 -3.49 -4.34 -1.45
C LEU A 71 -4.05 -5.50 -0.61
N LYS A 72 -5.07 -6.21 -1.14
CA LYS A 72 -5.61 -7.43 -0.53
C LYS A 72 -4.54 -8.51 -0.42
N GLU A 73 -3.84 -8.80 -1.51
CA GLU A 73 -2.79 -9.83 -1.55
C GLU A 73 -1.68 -9.51 -0.55
N GLN A 74 -1.27 -8.23 -0.40
CA GLN A 74 -0.31 -7.87 0.63
C GLN A 74 -0.87 -8.08 2.05
N LEU A 75 -2.14 -7.74 2.30
CA LEU A 75 -2.76 -7.95 3.61
C LEU A 75 -2.92 -9.43 3.96
N GLU A 76 -2.98 -10.35 2.99
CA GLU A 76 -2.99 -11.80 3.27
C GLU A 76 -1.73 -12.28 4.01
N TYR A 77 -0.63 -11.53 3.92
CA TYR A 77 0.62 -11.74 4.68
C TYR A 77 0.62 -11.00 6.02
N PHE A 78 -0.54 -10.67 6.60
CA PHE A 78 -0.62 -9.86 7.83
C PHE A 78 0.24 -10.36 8.98
N ARG A 79 0.53 -11.67 9.07
CA ARG A 79 1.40 -12.24 10.12
C ARG A 79 2.88 -11.93 9.95
N ASP A 80 3.30 -11.72 8.71
CA ASP A 80 4.70 -11.48 8.34
C ASP A 80 4.96 -9.98 8.10
N ASN A 81 3.92 -9.22 7.75
CA ASN A 81 3.98 -7.77 7.63
C ASN A 81 4.20 -7.09 8.99
N ASP A 82 4.83 -5.92 8.95
CA ASP A 82 4.83 -4.98 10.05
C ASP A 82 3.37 -4.58 10.44
N PRO A 83 3.00 -4.56 11.73
CA PRO A 83 1.66 -4.19 12.17
C PRO A 83 1.19 -2.81 11.70
N ALA A 84 2.10 -1.83 11.59
CA ALA A 84 1.78 -0.52 11.06
C ALA A 84 1.44 -0.61 9.57
N LEU A 85 2.20 -1.38 8.78
CA LEU A 85 1.87 -1.60 7.36
C LEU A 85 0.46 -2.21 7.21
N ASN A 86 0.10 -3.17 8.06
CA ASN A 86 -1.24 -3.76 8.06
C ASN A 86 -2.34 -2.72 8.34
N ALA A 87 -2.12 -1.82 9.32
CA ALA A 87 -3.06 -0.75 9.63
C ALA A 87 -3.32 0.16 8.40
N PHE A 88 -2.25 0.56 7.70
CA PHE A 88 -2.37 1.37 6.48
C PHE A 88 -3.04 0.61 5.33
N LEU A 89 -2.69 -0.66 5.10
CA LEU A 89 -3.38 -1.51 4.12
C LEU A 89 -4.89 -1.54 4.37
N ILE A 90 -5.31 -1.75 5.62
CA ILE A 90 -6.73 -1.77 6.01
C ILE A 90 -7.39 -0.42 5.76
N GLY A 91 -6.75 0.69 6.14
CA GLY A 91 -7.25 2.05 5.88
C GLY A 91 -7.49 2.30 4.40
N HIS A 92 -6.48 2.05 3.57
CA HIS A 92 -6.55 2.23 2.12
C HIS A 92 -7.57 1.31 1.44
N LEU A 93 -7.69 0.06 1.88
CA LEU A 93 -8.75 -0.85 1.41
C LEU A 93 -10.15 -0.33 1.78
N THR A 94 -10.28 0.28 2.95
CA THR A 94 -11.54 0.92 3.39
C THR A 94 -11.88 2.12 2.50
N ASP A 95 -10.89 2.98 2.20
CA ASP A 95 -11.07 4.14 1.31
C ASP A 95 -11.45 3.73 -0.12
N LEU A 96 -10.94 2.60 -0.61
CA LEU A 96 -11.34 2.01 -1.88
C LEU A 96 -12.74 1.33 -1.86
N ASN A 97 -13.42 1.34 -0.71
CA ASN A 97 -14.72 0.69 -0.46
C ASN A 97 -14.69 -0.85 -0.58
N ALA A 98 -13.61 -1.50 -0.13
CA ALA A 98 -13.42 -2.95 -0.22
C ALA A 98 -14.20 -3.75 0.87
N LEU A 99 -15.51 -3.51 1.02
CA LEU A 99 -16.36 -4.14 2.06
C LEU A 99 -16.33 -5.68 2.08
N LYS A 100 -16.05 -6.31 0.93
CA LYS A 100 -15.94 -7.77 0.81
C LYS A 100 -14.74 -8.33 1.59
N LEU A 101 -13.78 -7.48 1.98
CA LEU A 101 -12.57 -7.88 2.69
C LEU A 101 -12.70 -7.83 4.21
N LEU A 102 -13.87 -7.46 4.75
CA LEU A 102 -14.13 -7.47 6.20
C LEU A 102 -13.71 -8.77 6.92
N PRO A 103 -13.91 -9.98 6.37
CA PRO A 103 -13.41 -11.20 7.01
C PRO A 103 -11.89 -11.27 7.13
N LEU A 104 -11.14 -10.77 6.15
CA LEU A 104 -9.68 -10.72 6.19
C LEU A 104 -9.19 -9.67 7.18
N ILE A 105 -9.82 -8.48 7.15
CA ILE A 105 -9.53 -7.39 8.10
C ILE A 105 -9.75 -7.88 9.54
N LYS A 106 -10.85 -8.57 9.80
CA LYS A 106 -11.14 -9.16 11.11
C LYS A 106 -10.07 -10.17 11.53
N GLN A 107 -9.60 -11.02 10.62
CA GLN A 107 -8.53 -11.97 10.92
C GLN A 107 -7.24 -11.27 11.34
N ALA A 108 -6.84 -10.19 10.66
CA ALA A 108 -5.65 -9.43 11.02
C ALA A 108 -5.75 -8.85 12.45
N PHE A 109 -6.90 -8.27 12.82
CA PHE A 109 -7.15 -7.80 14.18
C PHE A 109 -7.19 -8.94 15.21
N ASP A 110 -7.85 -10.05 14.91
CA ASP A 110 -7.94 -11.22 15.81
C ASP A 110 -6.56 -11.87 16.06
N ASN A 111 -5.55 -11.60 15.22
CA ASN A 111 -4.17 -12.10 15.35
C ASN A 111 -3.20 -11.05 15.92
N ASP A 112 -3.70 -9.95 16.50
CA ASP A 112 -2.89 -8.84 17.04
C ASP A 112 -1.85 -8.30 16.04
N SER A 113 -2.17 -8.36 14.74
CA SER A 113 -1.26 -8.01 13.65
C SER A 113 -1.51 -6.58 13.12
N VAL A 114 -2.15 -5.71 13.89
CA VAL A 114 -2.52 -4.33 13.50
C VAL A 114 -2.21 -3.40 14.67
N ASP A 115 -1.51 -2.29 14.42
CA ASP A 115 -1.19 -1.22 15.39
C ASP A 115 -2.21 -0.07 15.34
#